data_AF-A0A5D2VQS3-F1
#
_entry.id   AF-A0A5D2VQS3-F1
#
_cell.length_a   1.000
_cell.length_b   1.000
_cell.length_c   1.000
_cell.angle_alpha   90.00
_cell.angle_beta   90.00
_cell.angle_gamma   90.00
#
_symmetry.space_group_name_H-M   'P 1'
#
loop_
_entity.id
_entity.type
_entity.pdbx_description
1 polymer ?
#
loop_
_entity_poly.entity_id
_entity_poly.type
_entity_poly.pdbx_seq_one_letter_code
_entity_poly.pdbx_strand_id
1 'polypeptide(L)'
;MADGSEKNAVVSNKKVIFKDYVSGFPKESDMAVTVDENLTLKVAGDSKGILVKNLYLSCDPYMRLSMTNRSSGIFGTYTPGAPITGFGVGKVIDSRNPEFKEGDLVWGLTGWEEYSLLKSSEGLFKIHHTDIPLSYYIGILGMPGLTAYGGL
;
A
#
# COMPACT_ATOMS: atom_id res chain seq x y z
N MET A 1 22.79 -14.47 11.88
CA MET A 1 21.82 -15.59 11.72
C MET A 1 20.48 -15.02 12.15
N ALA A 2 19.63 -14.66 11.19
CA ALA A 2 18.30 -14.15 11.50
C ALA A 2 17.37 -15.35 11.70
N ASP A 3 16.88 -15.43 12.92
CA ASP A 3 15.74 -16.19 13.41
C ASP A 3 14.64 -16.44 12.34
N GLY A 4 14.39 -17.72 12.04
CA GLY A 4 13.34 -18.18 11.12
C GLY A 4 11.97 -18.44 11.79
N SER A 5 11.73 -17.93 13.00
CA SER A 5 10.52 -18.19 13.79
C SER A 5 9.32 -17.31 13.45
N GLU A 6 9.49 -16.21 12.71
CA GLU A 6 8.38 -15.30 12.38
C GLU A 6 7.48 -15.75 11.21
N LYS A 7 7.84 -16.83 10.49
CA LYS A 7 7.20 -17.22 9.20
C LYS A 7 5.74 -17.72 9.29
N ASN A 8 5.16 -17.77 10.48
CA ASN A 8 3.74 -18.02 10.73
C ASN A 8 3.21 -17.18 11.91
N ALA A 9 3.89 -16.07 12.25
CA ALA A 9 3.46 -15.22 13.35
C ALA A 9 2.11 -14.59 13.02
N VAL A 10 1.19 -14.66 13.98
CA VAL A 10 -0.03 -13.86 14.00
C VAL A 10 0.35 -12.55 14.68
N VAL A 11 0.15 -11.44 13.98
CA VAL A 11 0.50 -10.10 14.45
C VAL A 11 -0.68 -9.16 14.37
N SER A 12 -0.62 -8.10 15.17
CA SER A 12 -1.52 -6.97 15.01
C SER A 12 -1.14 -6.16 13.75
N ASN A 13 -2.16 -5.65 13.07
CA ASN A 13 -2.02 -4.83 11.87
C ASN A 13 -2.95 -3.62 12.00
N LYS A 14 -2.36 -2.47 12.31
CA LYS A 14 -3.08 -1.19 12.38
C LYS A 14 -3.42 -0.70 10.97
N LYS A 15 -4.64 -0.20 10.78
CA LYS A 15 -5.18 0.25 9.48
C LYS A 15 -5.89 1.58 9.62
N VAL A 16 -5.87 2.40 8.57
CA VAL A 16 -6.72 3.59 8.44
C VAL A 16 -7.89 3.25 7.52
N ILE A 17 -9.07 3.14 8.12
CA ILE A 17 -10.31 2.77 7.45
C ILE A 17 -11.02 4.02 6.94
N PHE A 18 -11.47 3.95 5.68
CA PHE A 18 -12.37 4.92 5.08
C PHE A 18 -13.80 4.64 5.56
N LYS A 19 -14.42 5.53 6.32
CA LYS A 19 -15.72 5.23 6.95
C LYS A 19 -16.89 5.28 5.97
N ASP A 20 -17.00 6.37 5.22
CA ASP A 20 -18.07 6.60 4.26
C ASP A 20 -17.67 7.73 3.29
N TYR A 21 -18.47 7.91 2.24
CA TYR A 21 -18.22 8.89 1.20
C TYR A 21 -18.21 10.34 1.70
N VAL A 22 -17.25 11.11 1.18
CA VAL A 22 -17.00 12.50 1.57
C VAL A 22 -17.62 13.45 0.55
N SER A 23 -18.40 14.39 1.06
CA SER A 23 -18.83 15.60 0.35
C SER A 23 -18.01 16.81 0.81
N GLY A 24 -17.60 17.68 -0.12
CA GLY A 24 -16.76 18.84 0.21
C GLY A 24 -15.35 18.46 0.69
N PHE A 25 -14.83 19.15 1.69
CA PHE A 25 -13.50 18.87 2.24
C PHE A 25 -13.51 17.67 3.19
N PRO A 26 -12.51 16.77 3.11
CA PRO A 26 -12.40 15.65 4.03
C PRO A 26 -12.03 16.12 5.43
N LYS A 27 -12.50 15.40 6.44
CA LYS A 27 -12.20 15.61 7.85
C LYS A 27 -11.57 14.35 8.42
N GLU A 28 -10.81 14.49 9.51
CA GLU A 28 -10.26 13.33 10.23
C GLU A 28 -11.35 12.34 10.67
N SER A 29 -12.55 12.85 11.00
CA SER A 29 -13.70 12.04 11.38
C SER A 29 -14.19 11.08 10.30
N ASP A 30 -13.87 11.34 9.02
CA ASP A 30 -14.23 10.49 7.88
C ASP A 30 -13.36 9.23 7.79
N MET A 31 -12.33 9.16 8.64
CA MET A 31 -11.40 8.04 8.76
C MET A 31 -11.40 7.48 10.18
N ALA A 32 -11.00 6.23 10.34
CA ALA A 32 -10.78 5.61 11.64
C ALA A 32 -9.51 4.78 11.64
N VAL A 33 -8.75 4.86 12.73
CA VAL A 33 -7.67 3.90 12.99
C VAL A 33 -8.28 2.66 13.64
N THR A 34 -8.07 1.50 13.03
CA THR A 34 -8.48 0.20 13.58
C THR A 34 -7.27 -0.73 13.68
N VAL A 35 -7.41 -1.82 14.43
CA VAL A 35 -6.39 -2.85 14.57
C VAL A 35 -7.02 -4.19 14.22
N ASP A 36 -6.38 -4.91 13.31
CA ASP A 36 -6.66 -6.31 13.02
C ASP A 36 -5.65 -7.17 13.80
N GLU A 37 -6.12 -7.85 14.85
CA GLU A 37 -5.26 -8.61 15.77
C GLU A 37 -4.78 -9.96 15.20
N ASN A 38 -5.34 -10.40 14.07
CA ASN A 38 -5.17 -11.77 13.59
C ASN A 38 -4.56 -11.86 12.18
N LEU A 39 -3.59 -10.99 11.87
CA LEU A 39 -2.91 -11.07 10.57
C LEU A 39 -1.82 -12.14 10.60
N THR A 40 -1.96 -13.15 9.74
CA THR A 40 -0.89 -14.13 9.48
C THR A 40 0.12 -13.56 8.50
N LEU A 41 1.41 -13.57 8.87
CA LEU A 41 2.51 -13.11 8.01
C LEU A 41 2.91 -14.09 6.89
N LYS A 42 1.90 -14.61 6.18
CA LYS A 42 2.09 -15.56 5.09
C LYS A 42 0.99 -15.43 4.04
N VAL A 43 1.39 -15.47 2.78
CA VAL A 43 0.46 -15.54 1.65
C VAL A 43 -0.26 -16.90 1.70
N ALA A 44 -1.58 -16.87 1.54
CA ALA A 44 -2.43 -18.07 1.59
C ALA A 44 -2.75 -18.64 0.19
N GLY A 45 -3.00 -19.96 0.12
CA GLY A 45 -3.45 -20.67 -1.11
C GLY A 45 -2.38 -20.86 -2.19
N ASP A 46 -2.75 -20.87 -3.47
CA ASP A 46 -1.81 -20.90 -4.61
C ASP A 46 -1.80 -19.57 -5.39
N SER A 47 -2.25 -18.49 -4.74
CA SER A 47 -2.27 -17.16 -5.35
C SER A 47 -0.86 -16.64 -5.59
N LYS A 48 -0.66 -15.85 -6.66
CA LYS A 48 0.57 -15.05 -6.88
C LYS A 48 0.63 -13.81 -5.96
N GLY A 49 0.10 -13.94 -4.74
CA GLY A 49 0.03 -12.86 -3.77
C GLY A 49 1.41 -12.46 -3.26
N ILE A 50 1.53 -11.21 -2.85
CA ILE A 50 2.73 -10.62 -2.26
C ILE A 50 2.30 -9.94 -0.97
N LEU A 51 2.87 -10.36 0.15
CA LEU A 51 2.67 -9.73 1.44
C LEU A 51 3.81 -8.73 1.69
N VAL A 52 3.45 -7.47 1.91
CA VAL A 52 4.40 -6.39 2.15
C VAL A 52 4.20 -5.77 3.52
N LYS A 53 5.29 -5.39 4.18
CA LYS A 53 5.29 -4.47 5.32
C LYS A 53 5.46 -3.05 4.79
N ASN A 54 4.48 -2.19 5.01
CA ASN A 54 4.50 -0.81 4.54
C ASN A 54 5.44 0.03 5.43
N LEU A 55 6.29 0.81 4.78
CA LEU A 55 7.32 1.65 5.44
C LEU A 55 7.00 3.13 5.30
N TYR A 56 6.49 3.54 4.14
CA TYR A 56 6.09 4.91 3.84
C TYR A 56 4.79 4.91 3.04
N LEU A 57 3.97 5.93 3.25
CA LEU A 57 2.72 6.17 2.55
C LEU A 57 2.74 7.58 1.98
N SER A 58 2.24 7.73 0.75
CA SER A 58 2.03 9.03 0.11
C SER A 58 0.66 9.60 0.49
N CYS A 59 0.60 10.93 0.58
CA CYS A 59 -0.64 11.70 0.69
C CYS A 59 -0.80 12.54 -0.58
N ASP A 60 -1.46 11.98 -1.60
CA ASP A 60 -1.59 12.62 -2.90
C ASP A 60 -2.96 13.31 -3.07
N PRO A 61 -3.05 14.48 -3.75
CA PRO A 61 -4.32 15.19 -3.93
C PRO A 61 -5.41 14.37 -4.61
N TYR A 62 -5.05 13.46 -5.52
CA TYR A 62 -6.02 12.62 -6.23
C TYR A 62 -6.83 11.72 -5.29
N MET A 63 -6.27 11.35 -4.13
CA MET A 63 -6.92 10.46 -3.16
C MET A 63 -8.27 11.02 -2.69
N ARG A 64 -8.40 12.36 -2.63
CA ARG A 64 -9.69 13.00 -2.35
C ARG A 64 -10.74 12.60 -3.39
N LEU A 65 -10.40 12.48 -4.67
CA LEU A 65 -11.35 12.11 -5.71
C LEU A 65 -11.89 10.69 -5.49
N SER A 66 -11.06 9.78 -4.97
CA SER A 66 -11.44 8.41 -4.60
C SER A 66 -12.38 8.33 -3.39
N MET A 67 -12.50 9.40 -2.58
CA MET A 67 -13.42 9.47 -1.44
C MET A 67 -14.87 9.86 -1.83
N THR A 68 -15.16 10.14 -3.09
CA THR A 68 -16.53 10.45 -3.54
C THR A 68 -17.14 9.29 -4.29
N ASN A 69 -18.39 8.94 -3.97
CA ASN A 69 -19.15 7.95 -4.72
C ASN A 69 -19.39 8.43 -6.15
N ARG A 70 -18.64 7.88 -7.11
CA ARG A 70 -18.75 8.18 -8.54
C ARG A 70 -18.85 6.89 -9.33
N SER A 71 -19.71 6.91 -10.35
CA SER A 71 -19.89 5.80 -11.29
C SER A 71 -18.78 5.73 -12.35
N SER A 72 -18.06 6.83 -12.58
CA SER A 72 -16.95 6.91 -13.52
C SER A 72 -15.87 7.87 -13.05
N GLY A 73 -14.62 7.55 -13.37
CA GLY A 73 -13.45 8.35 -13.00
C GLY A 73 -12.16 7.71 -13.50
N ILE A 74 -11.11 8.52 -13.59
CA ILE A 74 -9.75 8.05 -13.90
C ILE A 74 -9.21 7.19 -12.75
N PHE A 75 -9.60 7.53 -11.52
CA PHE A 75 -9.22 6.81 -10.30
C PHE A 75 -10.39 6.01 -9.77
N GLY A 76 -10.09 4.84 -9.20
CA GLY A 76 -11.09 4.03 -8.51
C GLY A 76 -11.66 4.74 -7.27
N THR A 77 -12.87 4.33 -6.88
CA THR A 77 -13.55 4.81 -5.68
C THR A 77 -13.19 3.92 -4.50
N TYR A 78 -12.90 4.51 -3.33
CA TYR A 78 -12.67 3.75 -2.10
C TYR A 78 -13.95 3.04 -1.66
N THR A 79 -13.80 1.87 -1.05
CA THR A 79 -14.91 1.12 -0.47
C THR A 79 -15.09 1.54 0.99
N PRO A 80 -16.26 2.06 1.40
CA PRO A 80 -16.57 2.29 2.81
C PRO A 80 -16.34 1.04 3.67
N GLY A 81 -15.73 1.22 4.84
CA GLY A 81 -15.34 0.14 5.75
C GLY A 81 -14.03 -0.56 5.39
N ALA A 82 -13.40 -0.25 4.25
CA ALA A 82 -12.11 -0.80 3.86
C ALA A 82 -10.94 0.14 4.19
N PRO A 83 -9.70 -0.37 4.28
CA PRO A 83 -8.52 0.47 4.37
C PRO A 83 -8.41 1.43 3.17
N ILE A 84 -7.96 2.66 3.43
CA ILE A 84 -7.57 3.59 2.36
C ILE A 84 -6.43 2.97 1.55
N THR A 85 -6.42 3.17 0.25
CA THR A 85 -5.30 2.75 -0.62
C THR A 85 -4.64 3.95 -1.28
N GLY A 86 -3.33 3.85 -1.50
CA GLY A 86 -2.53 4.92 -2.10
C GLY A 86 -1.14 4.43 -2.46
N PHE A 87 -0.31 5.30 -3.04
CA PHE A 87 1.08 4.95 -3.28
C PHE A 87 1.85 4.84 -1.96
N GLY A 88 2.71 3.82 -1.89
CA GLY A 88 3.56 3.59 -0.73
C GLY A 88 4.85 2.87 -1.11
N VAL A 89 5.75 2.80 -0.14
CA VAL A 89 6.96 1.98 -0.19
C VAL A 89 6.83 0.90 0.86
N GLY A 90 7.14 -0.33 0.48
CA GLY A 90 7.07 -1.49 1.36
C GLY A 90 8.25 -2.44 1.19
N LYS A 91 8.41 -3.33 2.15
CA LYS A 91 9.34 -4.47 2.10
C LYS A 91 8.53 -5.75 1.96
N VAL A 92 8.87 -6.58 0.99
CA VAL A 92 8.27 -7.91 0.82
C VAL A 92 8.67 -8.78 2.00
N ILE A 93 7.69 -9.34 2.70
CA ILE A 93 7.89 -10.25 3.83
C ILE A 93 7.50 -11.69 3.51
N ASP A 94 6.59 -11.89 2.56
CA ASP A 94 6.31 -13.20 1.96
C ASP A 94 5.79 -13.00 0.53
N SER A 95 6.09 -13.93 -0.36
CA SER A 95 5.68 -13.83 -1.77
C SER A 95 5.55 -15.19 -2.41
N ARG A 96 4.48 -15.34 -3.19
CA ARG A 96 4.30 -16.44 -4.15
C ARG A 96 4.43 -16.00 -5.60
N ASN A 97 4.78 -14.74 -5.84
CA ASN A 97 5.11 -14.25 -7.16
C ASN A 97 6.63 -14.41 -7.40
N PRO A 98 7.08 -15.15 -8.43
CA PRO A 98 8.50 -15.40 -8.68
C PRO A 98 9.31 -14.12 -8.98
N GLU A 99 8.66 -13.03 -9.36
CA GLU A 99 9.31 -11.73 -9.62
C GLU A 99 9.72 -11.00 -8.33
N PHE A 100 9.10 -11.34 -7.20
CA PHE A 100 9.30 -10.66 -5.91
C PHE A 100 9.70 -11.67 -4.83
N LYS A 101 10.80 -11.38 -4.13
CA LYS A 101 11.37 -12.24 -3.10
C LYS A 101 11.27 -11.56 -1.74
N GLU A 102 11.21 -12.36 -0.69
CA GLU A 102 11.34 -11.88 0.69
C GLU A 102 12.59 -11.00 0.81
N GLY A 103 12.42 -9.81 1.39
CA GLY A 103 13.47 -8.80 1.52
C GLY A 103 13.49 -7.72 0.44
N ASP A 104 12.85 -7.95 -0.72
CA ASP A 104 12.79 -6.95 -1.79
C ASP A 104 12.08 -5.68 -1.29
N LEU A 105 12.61 -4.52 -1.68
CA LEU A 105 11.95 -3.23 -1.49
C LEU A 105 11.15 -2.90 -2.74
N VAL A 106 9.94 -2.40 -2.54
CA VAL A 106 8.99 -2.11 -3.61
C VAL A 106 8.28 -0.78 -3.38
N TRP A 107 7.86 -0.14 -4.46
CA TRP A 107 6.90 0.96 -4.42
C TRP A 107 5.74 0.71 -5.37
N GLY A 108 4.56 1.24 -5.04
CA GLY A 108 3.34 1.01 -5.81
C GLY A 108 2.10 1.26 -4.98
N LEU A 109 0.94 0.85 -5.49
CA LEU A 109 -0.32 0.92 -4.73
C LEU A 109 -0.32 -0.08 -3.57
N THR A 110 -0.58 0.42 -2.37
CA THR A 110 -0.69 -0.36 -1.13
C THR A 110 -1.82 0.17 -0.25
N GLY A 111 -2.12 -0.53 0.85
CA GLY A 111 -3.07 -0.07 1.86
C GLY A 111 -2.41 0.88 2.87
N TRP A 112 -3.20 1.79 3.44
CA TRP A 112 -2.85 2.56 4.63
C TRP A 112 -2.99 1.67 5.87
N GLU A 113 -2.05 0.74 5.99
CA GLU A 113 -1.95 -0.26 7.03
C GLU A 113 -0.49 -0.67 7.23
N GLU A 114 -0.15 -1.35 8.32
CA GLU A 114 1.23 -1.79 8.57
C GLU A 114 1.66 -2.91 7.62
N TYR A 115 0.74 -3.78 7.24
CA TYR A 115 0.97 -4.88 6.32
C TYR A 115 -0.15 -5.00 5.29
N SER A 116 0.20 -5.13 4.01
CA SER A 116 -0.76 -5.27 2.91
C SER A 116 -0.54 -6.56 2.13
N LEU A 117 -1.63 -7.29 1.89
CA LEU A 117 -1.64 -8.43 0.97
C LEU A 117 -2.05 -7.97 -0.44
N LEU A 118 -1.08 -7.88 -1.33
CA LEU A 118 -1.27 -7.49 -2.72
C LEU A 118 -1.62 -8.73 -3.55
N LYS A 119 -2.80 -8.73 -4.17
CA LYS A 119 -3.29 -9.86 -4.99
C LYS A 119 -2.70 -9.87 -6.41
N SER A 120 -2.24 -8.73 -6.89
CA SER A 120 -1.59 -8.53 -8.19
C SER A 120 -0.29 -7.79 -7.98
N SER A 121 0.65 -7.99 -8.90
CA SER A 121 1.90 -7.22 -9.00
C SER A 121 1.82 -6.08 -10.01
N GLU A 122 0.66 -5.91 -10.65
CA GLU A 122 0.42 -4.82 -11.58
C GLU A 122 0.59 -3.46 -10.88
N GLY A 123 1.45 -2.61 -11.46
CA GLY A 123 1.78 -1.31 -10.88
C GLY A 123 2.67 -1.37 -9.62
N LEU A 124 3.26 -2.52 -9.32
CA LEU A 124 4.28 -2.68 -8.27
C LEU A 124 5.67 -2.71 -8.90
N PHE A 125 6.55 -1.86 -8.41
CA PHE A 125 7.90 -1.67 -8.95
C PHE A 125 8.95 -2.02 -7.90
N LYS A 126 9.94 -2.82 -8.28
CA LYS A 126 11.07 -3.14 -7.42
C LYS A 126 12.02 -1.94 -7.33
N ILE A 127 12.48 -1.65 -6.11
CA ILE A 127 13.47 -0.61 -5.83
C ILE A 127 14.86 -1.24 -5.94
N HIS A 128 15.65 -0.75 -6.90
CA HIS A 128 17.02 -1.23 -7.13
C HIS A 128 18.09 -0.30 -6.52
N HIS A 129 17.80 1.00 -6.40
CA HIS A 129 18.72 1.99 -5.83
C HIS A 129 18.33 2.26 -4.38
N THR A 130 19.16 1.77 -3.46
CA THR A 130 18.90 1.81 -2.01
C THR A 130 19.91 2.70 -1.26
N ASP A 131 20.84 3.31 -1.99
CA ASP A 131 21.80 4.32 -1.55
C ASP A 131 21.17 5.71 -1.34
N ILE A 132 19.88 5.85 -1.61
CA ILE A 132 19.08 7.06 -1.47
C ILE A 132 17.91 6.84 -0.50
N PRO A 133 17.32 7.92 0.08
CA PRO A 133 16.19 7.79 0.98
C PRO A 133 15.00 7.10 0.31
N LEU A 134 14.48 6.03 0.92
CA LEU A 134 13.34 5.27 0.38
C LEU A 134 12.08 6.11 0.18
N SER A 135 11.89 7.16 0.98
CA SER A 135 10.78 8.09 0.83
C SER A 135 10.77 8.83 -0.52
N TYR A 136 11.89 8.87 -1.26
CA TYR A 136 11.93 9.51 -2.58
C TYR A 136 11.05 8.77 -3.60
N TYR A 137 10.80 7.47 -3.40
CA TYR A 137 9.95 6.64 -4.27
C TYR A 137 8.44 6.89 -4.11
N ILE A 138 8.02 7.65 -3.11
CA ILE A 138 6.65 8.19 -3.03
C ILE A 138 6.58 9.67 -3.48
N GLY A 139 7.64 10.18 -4.11
CA GLY A 139 7.73 11.56 -4.57
C GLY A 139 8.51 11.67 -5.87
N ILE A 140 9.72 12.24 -5.80
CA ILE A 140 10.56 12.58 -6.96
C ILE A 140 10.97 11.36 -7.83
N LEU A 141 11.04 10.16 -7.26
CA LEU A 141 11.32 8.92 -8.00
C LEU A 141 10.08 8.03 -8.17
N GLY A 142 8.92 8.50 -7.72
CA GLY A 142 7.64 7.80 -7.82
C GLY A 142 6.71 8.45 -8.83
N MET A 143 5.41 8.20 -8.65
CA MET A 143 4.34 8.75 -9.48
C MET A 143 4.39 10.29 -9.60
N PRO A 144 4.61 11.08 -8.53
CA PRO A 144 4.71 12.54 -8.65
C PRO A 144 5.88 13.02 -9.53
N GLY A 145 7.06 12.39 -9.41
CA GLY A 145 8.21 12.69 -10.25
C GLY A 145 7.99 12.34 -11.73
N LEU A 146 7.39 11.17 -12.00
CA LEU A 146 6.98 10.80 -13.36
C LEU A 146 5.95 11.76 -13.95
N THR A 147 5.02 12.26 -13.13
CA THR A 147 4.03 13.27 -13.55
C THR A 147 4.71 14.56 -14.00
N ALA A 148 5.70 15.05 -13.23
CA ALA A 148 6.45 16.25 -13.58
C ALA A 148 7.26 16.07 -14.88
N TYR A 149 7.88 14.91 -15.07
CA TYR A 149 8.64 14.60 -16.28
C TYR A 149 7.74 14.46 -17.52
N GLY A 150 6.63 13.72 -17.41
CA GLY A 150 5.72 13.47 -18.53
C GLY A 150 4.86 14.67 -18.96
N GLY A 151 4.84 15.75 -18.16
CA GLY A 151 4.17 17.00 -18.50
C GLY A 151 5.01 17.97 -19.33
N LEU A 152 6.30 17.67 -19.56
CA LEU A 152 7.19 18.40 -20.47
C LEU A 152 6.92 18.03 -21.93
#